data_AF-A0A382Z573-F1
#
_entry.id   AF-A0A382Z573-F1
#
_cell.length_a   1.000
_cell.length_b   1.000
_cell.length_c   1.000
_cell.angle_alpha   90.00
_cell.angle_beta   90.00
_cell.angle_gamma   90.00
#
_symmetry.space_group_name_H-M   'P 1'
#
loop_
_entity.id
_entity.type
_entity.pdbx_description
1 polymer ?
#
loop_
_entity_poly.entity_id
_entity_poly.type
_entity_poly.pdbx_seq_one_letter_code
_entity_poly.pdbx_strand_id
1 'polypeptide(L)'
;MKPLLYLTGILFALSLVAAEKQHSAIKPAPRGGGWMKRHESFNTRVAKGNVDLVFIGDSITQGWEGRGKGVWEKFYGKRNTVNLGI
;
A
#
# COMPACT_ATOMS: atom_id res chain seq x y z
N MET A 1 -24.40 17.94 -51.39
CA MET A 1 -22.98 18.15 -51.02
C MET A 1 -22.74 18.52 -49.54
N LYS A 2 -23.72 18.31 -48.64
CA LYS A 2 -23.58 18.57 -47.20
C LYS A 2 -23.29 17.34 -46.30
N PRO A 3 -23.29 16.06 -46.73
CA PRO A 3 -23.01 14.96 -45.81
C PRO A 3 -21.51 14.74 -45.58
N LEU A 4 -20.64 15.30 -46.44
CA LEU A 4 -19.19 15.10 -46.37
C LEU A 4 -18.51 16.02 -45.34
N LEU A 5 -19.15 17.12 -44.93
CA LEU A 5 -18.60 18.10 -43.98
C LEU A 5 -18.82 17.74 -42.51
N TYR A 6 -19.83 16.89 -42.20
CA TYR A 6 -20.09 16.46 -40.82
C TYR A 6 -19.22 15.27 -40.41
N LEU A 7 -18.71 14.49 -41.37
CA LEU A 7 -17.87 13.32 -41.08
C LEU A 7 -16.43 13.70 -40.70
N THR A 8 -15.93 14.82 -41.21
CA THR A 8 -14.59 15.32 -40.89
C THR A 8 -14.50 16.00 -39.51
N GLY A 9 -15.62 16.49 -38.96
CA GLY A 9 -15.65 17.11 -37.62
C GLY A 9 -15.60 16.10 -36.47
N ILE A 10 -16.07 14.87 -36.69
CA ILE A 10 -16.12 13.82 -35.65
C ILE A 10 -14.76 13.15 -35.46
N LEU A 11 -13.94 13.06 -36.52
CA LEU A 11 -12.59 12.47 -36.43
C LEU A 11 -11.56 13.38 -35.74
N PHE A 12 -11.81 14.69 -35.63
CA PHE A 12 -10.87 15.62 -34.98
C PHE A 12 -11.07 15.77 -33.47
N ALA A 13 -12.23 15.34 -32.94
CA ALA A 13 -12.52 15.39 -31.51
C ALA A 13 -11.98 14.18 -30.71
N LEU A 14 -11.60 13.09 -31.40
CA LEU A 14 -11.06 11.88 -30.74
C LEU A 14 -9.55 11.91 -30.51
N SER A 15 -8.82 12.90 -31.04
CA SER A 15 -7.34 12.86 -31.09
C SER A 15 -6.60 13.62 -29.98
N LEU A 16 -7.29 14.27 -29.04
CA LEU A 16 -6.63 15.19 -28.08
C LEU A 16 -6.63 14.78 -26.61
N VAL A 17 -6.90 13.51 -26.29
CA VAL A 17 -6.57 12.97 -24.95
C VAL A 17 -5.77 11.69 -25.09
N ALA A 18 -4.60 11.79 -25.70
CA ALA A 18 -3.55 10.81 -25.42
C ALA A 18 -3.16 11.00 -23.95
N ALA A 19 -3.68 10.15 -23.07
CA ALA A 19 -3.29 10.16 -21.66
C ALA A 19 -1.77 9.99 -21.58
N GLU A 20 -1.06 11.04 -21.15
CA GLU A 20 0.39 10.95 -20.94
C GLU A 20 0.68 9.79 -20.00
N LYS A 21 1.51 8.85 -20.47
CA LYS A 21 1.91 7.70 -19.68
C LYS A 21 2.84 8.19 -18.57
N GLN A 22 2.26 8.51 -17.42
CA GLN A 22 3.00 8.92 -16.24
C GLN A 22 4.09 7.90 -15.90
N HIS A 23 5.29 8.39 -15.55
CA HIS A 23 6.40 7.53 -15.17
C HIS A 23 6.03 6.67 -13.95
N SER A 24 6.50 5.43 -13.90
CA SER A 24 6.14 4.51 -12.82
C SER A 24 6.52 5.02 -11.42
N ALA A 25 7.53 5.88 -11.30
CA ALA A 25 7.92 6.47 -10.02
C ALA A 25 6.84 7.39 -9.40
N ILE A 26 5.91 7.92 -10.20
CA ILE A 26 4.83 8.81 -9.73
C ILE A 26 3.45 8.15 -9.74
N LYS A 27 3.37 6.87 -10.15
CA LYS A 27 2.14 6.08 -10.12
C LYS A 27 2.24 5.03 -9.01
N PRO A 28 1.50 5.18 -7.90
CA PRO A 28 1.48 4.17 -6.83
C PRO A 28 1.03 2.82 -7.42
N ALA A 29 1.81 1.78 -7.15
CA ALA A 29 1.47 0.42 -7.54
C ALA A 29 1.82 -0.53 -6.39
N PRO A 30 1.01 -1.56 -6.13
CA PRO A 30 1.35 -2.61 -5.17
C PRO A 30 2.70 -3.24 -5.51
N ARG A 31 3.54 -3.47 -4.50
CA ARG A 31 4.72 -4.32 -4.65
C ARG A 31 4.29 -5.78 -4.83
N GLY A 32 5.07 -6.58 -5.56
CA GLY A 32 4.86 -8.03 -5.61
C GLY A 32 5.18 -8.72 -4.28
N GLY A 33 4.87 -10.01 -4.17
CA GLY A 33 5.26 -10.85 -3.03
C GLY A 33 4.30 -10.81 -1.83
N GLY A 34 4.80 -11.23 -0.66
CA GLY A 34 3.98 -11.58 0.51
C GLY A 34 3.52 -10.42 1.40
N TRP A 35 3.68 -9.17 0.98
CA TRP A 35 3.40 -8.02 1.85
C TRP A 35 1.92 -7.87 2.20
N MET A 36 1.01 -8.16 1.25
CA MET A 36 -0.43 -8.12 1.51
C MET A 36 -0.83 -9.16 2.55
N LYS A 37 -0.27 -10.37 2.47
CA LYS A 37 -0.49 -11.41 3.48
C LYS A 37 -0.06 -10.96 4.88
N ARG A 38 1.05 -10.22 4.98
CA ARG A 38 1.50 -9.63 6.24
C ARG A 38 0.58 -8.48 6.69
N HIS A 39 0.16 -7.61 5.77
CA HIS A 39 -0.82 -6.57 6.07
C HIS A 39 -2.14 -7.16 6.60
N GLU A 40 -2.63 -8.25 6.01
CA GLU A 40 -3.84 -8.94 6.46
C GLU A 40 -3.67 -9.60 7.83
N SER A 41 -2.47 -10.11 8.14
CA SER A 41 -2.19 -10.68 9.46
C SER A 41 -2.24 -9.62 10.56
N PHE A 42 -1.90 -8.36 10.24
CA PHE A 42 -2.05 -7.24 11.15
C PHE A 42 -3.51 -6.96 11.47
N ASN A 43 -4.35 -6.87 10.44
CA ASN A 43 -5.79 -6.66 10.61
C ASN A 43 -6.38 -7.78 11.47
N THR A 44 -5.95 -9.02 11.23
CA THR A 44 -6.33 -10.19 12.03
C THR A 44 -5.87 -10.06 13.48
N ARG A 45 -4.65 -9.56 13.75
CA ARG A 45 -4.14 -9.36 15.12
C ARG A 45 -4.87 -8.24 15.84
N VAL A 46 -5.11 -7.11 15.17
CA VAL A 46 -5.75 -5.93 15.77
C VAL A 46 -7.23 -6.19 16.05
N ALA A 47 -7.93 -6.91 15.16
CA ALA A 47 -9.34 -7.26 15.34
C ALA A 47 -9.62 -8.11 16.61
N LYS A 48 -8.61 -8.81 17.13
CA LYS A 48 -8.72 -9.55 18.41
C LYS A 48 -8.84 -8.64 19.63
N GLY A 49 -8.64 -7.32 19.49
CA GLY A 49 -8.63 -6.37 20.59
C GLY A 49 -7.43 -6.58 21.52
N ASN A 50 -7.54 -6.05 22.74
CA ASN A 50 -6.49 -6.06 23.76
C ASN A 50 -5.15 -5.56 23.19
N VAL A 51 -5.13 -4.26 22.88
CA VAL A 51 -4.00 -3.55 22.27
C VAL A 51 -3.80 -2.24 23.01
N ASP A 52 -2.73 -2.14 23.81
CA ASP A 52 -2.42 -0.90 24.54
C ASP A 52 -1.31 -0.09 23.87
N LEU A 53 -0.51 -0.73 22.99
CA LEU A 53 0.63 -0.11 22.34
C LEU A 53 0.87 -0.66 20.94
N VAL A 54 0.93 0.22 19.95
CA VAL A 54 1.15 -0.10 18.54
C VAL A 54 2.49 0.48 18.08
N PHE A 55 3.29 -0.35 17.45
CA PHE A 55 4.46 0.07 16.67
C PHE A 55 4.12 -0.11 15.19
N ILE A 56 4.23 0.95 14.40
CA ILE A 56 4.02 0.93 12.95
C ILE A 56 5.25 1.52 12.26
N GLY A 57 5.68 0.92 11.15
CA GLY A 57 6.85 1.40 10.43
C GLY A 57 7.34 0.44 9.36
N ASP A 58 8.61 0.57 9.02
CA ASP A 58 9.28 -0.21 8.00
C ASP A 58 9.95 -1.49 8.57
N SER A 59 10.93 -2.00 7.83
CA SER A 59 11.79 -3.12 8.18
C SER A 59 12.44 -3.04 9.56
N ILE A 60 12.75 -1.85 10.09
CA ILE A 60 13.31 -1.65 11.43
C ILE A 60 12.26 -2.09 12.47
N THR A 61 11.02 -1.65 12.29
CA THR A 61 9.90 -2.04 13.15
C THR A 61 9.63 -3.53 13.04
N GLN A 62 9.61 -4.10 11.82
CA GLN A 62 9.49 -5.55 11.64
C GLN A 62 10.63 -6.31 12.35
N GLY A 63 11.84 -5.75 12.38
CA GLY A 63 13.03 -6.35 12.99
C GLY A 63 12.89 -6.72 14.47
N TRP A 64 11.93 -6.13 15.20
CA TRP A 64 11.61 -6.53 16.58
C TRP A 64 11.10 -7.97 16.70
N GLU A 65 10.55 -8.55 15.63
CA GLU A 65 10.14 -9.96 15.61
C GLU A 65 11.33 -10.94 15.56
N GLY A 66 12.50 -10.46 15.10
CA GLY A 66 13.71 -11.24 14.93
C GLY A 66 14.79 -10.86 15.94
N ARG A 67 15.82 -10.16 15.48
CA ARG A 67 17.01 -9.81 16.31
C ARG A 67 16.65 -9.01 17.56
N GLY A 68 15.58 -8.21 17.51
CA GLY A 68 15.11 -7.40 18.63
C GLY A 68 14.23 -8.15 19.64
N LYS A 69 13.89 -9.43 19.41
CA LYS A 69 12.83 -10.12 20.15
C LYS A 69 13.04 -10.16 21.67
N GLY A 70 14.26 -10.39 22.14
CA GLY A 70 14.55 -10.42 23.58
C GLY A 70 14.34 -9.06 24.27
N VAL A 71 14.73 -7.97 23.60
CA VAL A 71 14.46 -6.60 24.07
C VAL A 71 12.96 -6.31 24.00
N TRP A 72 12.30 -6.76 22.92
CA TRP A 72 10.86 -6.62 22.76
C TRP A 72 10.08 -7.27 23.90
N GLU A 73 10.38 -8.51 24.23
CA GLU A 73 9.74 -9.25 25.33
C GLU A 73 10.02 -8.58 26.68
N LYS A 74 11.26 -8.16 26.92
CA LYS A 74 11.66 -7.51 28.18
C LYS A 74 10.94 -6.19 28.43
N PHE A 75 10.88 -5.34 27.41
CA PHE A 75 10.41 -3.97 27.60
C PHE A 75 8.98 -3.77 27.13
N TYR A 76 8.52 -4.41 26.06
CA TYR A 76 7.25 -4.09 25.39
C TYR A 76 6.20 -5.20 25.54
N GLY A 77 6.58 -6.48 25.61
CA GLY A 77 5.67 -7.63 25.54
C GLY A 77 4.55 -7.67 26.60
N LYS A 78 4.74 -7.03 27.76
CA LYS A 78 3.72 -6.95 28.82
C LYS A 78 2.65 -5.87 28.61
N ARG A 79 2.76 -5.05 27.57
CA ARG A 79 1.87 -3.91 27.28
C ARG A 79 0.86 -4.21 26.17
N ASN A 80 0.46 -5.48 26.03
CA ASN A 80 -0.43 -5.93 24.96
C ASN A 80 -0.03 -5.39 23.57
N THR A 81 1.26 -5.41 23.27
CA THR A 81 1.83 -4.71 22.12
C THR A 81 1.53 -5.37 20.79
N VAL A 82 1.40 -4.56 19.74
CA VAL A 82 1.27 -5.00 18.34
C VAL A 82 2.35 -4.35 17.48
N ASN A 83 3.03 -5.17 16.67
CA ASN A 83 4.02 -4.76 15.69
C ASN A 83 3.44 -4.82 14.28
N LEU A 84 3.41 -3.68 13.59
CA LEU A 84 2.86 -3.47 12.25
C LEU A 84 3.94 -3.11 11.23
N GLY A 85 5.19 -3.54 11.43
CA GLY A 85 6.30 -3.24 10.52
C GLY A 85 6.28 -4.08 9.23
N ILE A 86 6.53 -3.50 8.05
CA ILE A 86 6.43 -4.16 6.71
C ILE A 86 7.67 -3.98 5.84
#